data_AF-A0A8C5FIJ9-F1
#
_entry.id   AF-A0A8C5FIJ9-F1
#
_cell.length_a   1.000
_cell.length_b   1.000
_cell.length_c   1.000
_cell.angle_alpha   90.00
_cell.angle_beta   90.00
_cell.angle_gamma   90.00
#
_symmetry.space_group_name_H-M   'P 1'
#
loop_
_entity.id
_entity.type
_entity.pdbx_description
1 polymer ?
#
loop_
_entity_poly.entity_id
_entity_poly.type
_entity_poly.pdbx_seq_one_letter_code
_entity_poly.pdbx_strand_id
1 'polypeptide(L)'
;QKPPAHQVTVTQTPVVSFTPGSTVTLTCKTNSALIIKLANQLVSPTPARFSGSGSSTDFSLTITGAQREDAAVYHCQTQSWL
;
A
#
# COMPACT_ATOMS: atom_id res chain seq x y z
N GLN A 1 5.22 22.59 -12.01
CA GLN A 1 3.88 22.52 -12.64
C GLN A 1 2.93 21.94 -11.59
N LYS A 2 1.97 22.74 -11.09
CA LYS A 2 1.01 22.28 -10.06
C LYS A 2 0.08 21.24 -10.70
N PRO A 3 -0.03 20.01 -10.16
CA PRO A 3 -0.94 19.01 -10.73
C PRO A 3 -2.37 19.54 -10.67
N PRO A 4 -3.20 19.27 -11.69
CA PRO A 4 -4.60 19.69 -11.69
C PRO A 4 -5.30 19.10 -10.46
N ALA A 5 -6.18 19.89 -9.83
CA ALA A 5 -6.82 19.58 -8.54
C ALA A 5 -7.74 18.33 -8.53
N HIS A 6 -7.70 17.52 -9.59
CA HIS A 6 -8.44 16.26 -9.75
C HIS A 6 -7.52 15.07 -10.12
N GLN A 7 -6.20 15.27 -10.24
CA GLN A 7 -5.25 14.17 -10.43
C GLN A 7 -4.51 13.87 -9.13
N VAL A 8 -4.77 12.69 -8.58
CA VAL A 8 -3.99 12.13 -7.48
C VAL A 8 -2.78 11.41 -8.06
N THR A 9 -1.59 11.82 -7.64
CA THR A 9 -0.35 11.09 -7.90
C THR A 9 -0.09 10.13 -6.76
N VAL A 10 0.20 8.87 -7.08
CA VAL A 10 0.58 7.83 -6.15
C VAL A 10 2.07 7.56 -6.27
N THR A 11 2.78 7.61 -5.14
CA THR A 11 4.19 7.26 -5.03
C THR A 11 4.31 6.06 -4.11
N GLN A 12 4.84 4.94 -4.59
CA GLN A 12 5.11 3.78 -3.74
C GLN A 12 6.60 3.57 -3.53
N THR A 13 6.96 2.84 -2.46
CA THR A 13 8.32 2.31 -2.32
C THR A 13 8.69 1.55 -3.60
N PRO A 14 9.90 1.73 -4.15
CA PRO A 14 10.38 0.94 -5.29
C PRO A 14 10.63 -0.52 -4.86
N VAL A 15 11.49 -1.25 -5.57
CA VAL A 15 11.83 -2.64 -5.24
C VAL A 15 12.35 -2.75 -3.79
N VAL A 16 11.76 -3.68 -3.04
CA VAL A 16 12.24 -4.12 -1.73
C VAL A 16 12.66 -5.57 -1.81
N SER A 17 13.89 -5.85 -1.42
CA SER A 17 14.40 -7.22 -1.25
C SER A 17 14.15 -7.70 0.17
N PHE A 18 13.89 -9.00 0.35
CA PHE A 18 13.66 -9.57 1.66
C PHE A 18 14.28 -10.98 1.79
N THR A 19 14.57 -11.37 3.03
CA THR A 19 14.91 -12.76 3.36
C THR A 19 13.67 -13.45 3.94
N PRO A 20 13.44 -14.75 3.68
CA PRO A 20 12.32 -15.46 4.28
C PRO A 20 12.29 -15.31 5.81
N GLY A 21 11.12 -15.01 6.37
CA GLY A 21 10.94 -14.74 7.80
C GLY A 21 11.12 -13.29 8.23
N SER A 22 11.62 -12.40 7.36
CA SER A 22 11.74 -10.96 7.67
C SER A 22 10.40 -10.24 7.62
N THR A 23 10.34 -9.06 8.23
CA THR A 23 9.21 -8.14 8.12
C THR A 23 9.46 -7.15 7.00
N VAL A 24 8.54 -7.05 6.05
CA VAL A 24 8.61 -6.14 4.90
C VAL A 24 7.50 -5.10 5.02
N THR A 25 7.83 -3.84 4.80
CA THR A 25 6.85 -2.74 4.77
C THR A 25 6.94 -2.02 3.43
N LEU A 26 5.85 -2.07 2.66
CA LEU A 26 5.66 -1.31 1.44
C LEU A 26 4.89 -0.04 1.78
N THR A 27 5.34 1.11 1.31
CA THR A 27 4.67 2.40 1.58
C THR A 27 4.05 2.95 0.31
N CYS A 28 2.95 3.67 0.49
CA CYS A 28 2.20 4.39 -0.51
C CYS A 28 1.99 5.81 0.00
N LYS A 29 2.28 6.79 -0.84
CA LYS A 29 2.01 8.19 -0.56
C LYS A 29 1.21 8.81 -1.68
N THR A 30 0.23 9.64 -1.32
CA THR A 30 -0.51 10.47 -2.28
C THR A 30 -0.15 11.94 -2.13
N ASN A 31 -0.21 12.69 -3.22
CA ASN A 31 -0.01 14.14 -3.22
C ASN A 31 -1.22 14.94 -2.69
N SER A 32 -2.33 14.27 -2.36
CA SER A 32 -3.55 14.86 -1.83
C SER A 32 -4.20 13.92 -0.82
N ALA A 33 -4.77 14.51 0.22
CA ALA A 33 -5.43 13.77 1.29
C ALA A 33 -6.69 13.07 0.75
N LEU A 34 -6.78 11.76 0.98
CA LEU A 34 -7.91 10.95 0.59
C LEU A 34 -8.61 10.36 1.81
N ILE A 35 -9.94 10.40 1.80
CA ILE A 35 -10.77 9.68 2.75
C ILE A 35 -11.05 8.29 2.16
N ILE A 36 -10.14 7.33 2.40
CA ILE A 36 -10.27 5.97 1.91
C ILE A 36 -10.82 5.08 3.03
N LYS A 37 -12.11 4.71 2.95
CA LYS A 37 -12.77 3.89 3.98
C LYS A 37 -12.19 2.47 4.13
N LEU A 38 -11.64 1.92 3.06
CA LEU A 38 -11.19 0.52 3.00
C LEU A 38 -9.66 0.37 2.90
N ALA A 39 -8.89 1.45 3.10
CA ALA A 39 -7.43 1.41 2.91
C ALA A 39 -6.71 0.38 3.80
N ASN A 40 -7.27 0.11 4.98
CA ASN A 40 -6.71 -0.80 5.97
C ASN A 40 -7.46 -2.14 6.02
N GLN A 41 -8.35 -2.41 5.06
CA GLN A 41 -9.09 -3.66 4.99
C GLN A 41 -8.42 -4.64 4.04
N LEU A 42 -8.21 -5.86 4.52
CA LEU A 42 -7.72 -6.97 3.71
C LEU A 42 -8.91 -7.74 3.14
N VAL A 43 -8.86 -8.05 1.85
CA VAL A 43 -9.91 -8.82 1.18
C VAL A 43 -9.68 -10.30 1.47
N SER A 44 -10.66 -10.98 2.05
CA SER A 44 -10.56 -12.42 2.29
C SER A 44 -10.61 -13.22 0.98
N PRO A 45 -9.79 -14.28 0.84
CA PRO A 45 -8.86 -14.84 1.82
C PRO A 45 -7.46 -14.18 1.77
N THR A 46 -7.10 -13.39 2.78
CA THR A 46 -5.73 -12.85 2.96
C THR A 46 -5.08 -13.51 4.19
N PRO A 47 -3.83 -14.00 4.11
CA PRO A 47 -3.14 -14.58 5.26
C PRO A 47 -2.93 -13.58 6.42
N ALA A 48 -3.02 -14.05 7.67
CA ALA A 48 -2.89 -13.21 8.88
C ALA A 48 -1.54 -12.47 9.02
N ARG A 49 -0.53 -12.87 8.24
CA ARG A 49 0.78 -12.23 8.20
C ARG A 49 0.78 -10.88 7.48
N PHE A 50 -0.28 -10.56 6.73
CA PHE A 50 -0.47 -9.28 6.07
C PHE A 50 -1.23 -8.32 6.98
N SER A 51 -0.88 -7.04 6.94
CA SER A 51 -1.61 -5.97 7.60
C SER A 51 -1.50 -4.66 6.82
N GLY A 52 -2.61 -3.93 6.71
CA GLY A 52 -2.65 -2.60 6.11
C GLY A 52 -2.79 -1.52 7.19
N SER A 53 -2.12 -0.39 7.01
CA SER A 53 -2.25 0.78 7.88
C SER A 53 -2.13 2.07 7.08
N GLY A 54 -2.67 3.16 7.61
CA GLY A 54 -2.58 4.47 6.97
C GLY A 54 -3.85 5.29 7.02
N SER A 55 -3.71 6.56 6.66
CA SER A 55 -4.79 7.52 6.54
C SER A 55 -4.34 8.75 5.75
N SER A 56 -5.30 9.51 5.22
CA SER A 56 -5.06 10.75 4.49
C SER A 56 -4.14 10.57 3.28
N THR A 57 -2.83 10.77 3.47
CA THR A 57 -1.82 10.77 2.41
C THR A 57 -0.86 9.60 2.50
N ASP A 58 -0.78 8.91 3.63
CA ASP A 58 0.27 7.93 3.91
C ASP A 58 -0.35 6.59 4.27
N PHE A 59 0.00 5.57 3.48
CA PHE A 59 -0.47 4.20 3.65
C PHE A 59 0.69 3.22 3.57
N SER A 60 0.52 2.06 4.18
CA SER A 60 1.52 0.99 4.17
C SER A 60 0.89 -0.38 4.23
N LEU A 61 1.53 -1.33 3.55
CA LEU A 61 1.27 -2.76 3.65
C LEU A 61 2.47 -3.40 4.34
N THR A 62 2.22 -4.09 5.44
CA THR A 62 3.24 -4.83 6.19
C THR A 62 3.00 -6.33 6.07
N ILE A 63 4.05 -7.07 5.72
CA ILE A 63 4.08 -8.53 5.66
C ILE A 63 5.07 -9.00 6.73
N THR A 64 4.59 -9.61 7.80
CA THR A 64 5.43 -10.22 8.82
C THR A 64 5.80 -11.65 8.40
N GLY A 65 7.03 -12.10 8.66
CA GLY A 65 7.41 -13.47 8.29
C GLY A 65 7.26 -13.75 6.79
N ALA A 66 7.72 -12.82 5.95
CA ALA A 66 7.58 -12.90 4.48
C ALA A 66 8.08 -14.25 3.94
N GLN A 67 7.31 -14.83 3.03
CA GLN A 67 7.58 -16.14 2.44
C GLN A 67 8.03 -15.99 0.98
N ARG A 68 8.58 -17.06 0.37
CA ARG A 68 9.10 -16.95 -1.02
C ARG A 68 8.00 -16.60 -2.02
N GLU A 69 6.80 -17.12 -1.78
CA GLU A 69 5.58 -16.85 -2.53
C GLU A 69 5.08 -15.41 -2.41
N ASP A 70 5.53 -14.65 -1.41
CA ASP A 70 5.18 -13.23 -1.26
C ASP A 70 6.04 -12.33 -2.17
N ALA A 71 6.98 -12.90 -2.93
CA ALA A 71 7.74 -12.18 -3.95
C ALA A 71 6.85 -11.88 -5.19
N ALA A 72 6.16 -10.75 -5.12
CA ALA A 72 5.23 -10.29 -6.16
C ALA A 72 5.32 -8.78 -6.38
N VAL A 73 4.62 -8.30 -7.41
CA VAL A 73 4.43 -6.86 -7.64
C VAL A 73 3.18 -6.40 -6.90
N TYR A 74 3.36 -5.47 -5.96
CA TYR A 74 2.28 -4.86 -5.21
C TYR A 74 2.02 -3.45 -5.73
N HIS A 75 0.76 -3.17 -6.08
CA HIS A 75 0.35 -1.86 -6.60
C HIS A 75 -0.50 -1.11 -5.60
N CYS A 76 -0.15 0.15 -5.40
CA CYS A 76 -0.99 1.08 -4.68
C CYS A 76 -1.93 1.79 -5.66
N GLN A 77 -3.23 1.74 -5.38
CA GLN A 77 -4.25 2.33 -6.24
C GLN A 77 -5.20 3.21 -5.43
N THR A 78 -5.66 4.28 -6.04
CA THR A 78 -6.72 5.15 -5.51
C THR A 78 -7.97 4.94 -6.34
N GLN A 79 -9.12 4.75 -5.70
CA GLN A 79 -10.41 4.72 -6.39
C GLN A 79 -11.11 6.06 -6.18
N SER A 80 -11.35 6.80 -7.27
CA SER A 80 -12.30 7.93 -7.25
C SER A 80 -13.69 7.35 -7.39
N TRP A 81 -14.44 7.29 -6.29
CA TRP A 81 -15.91 7.12 -6.35
C TRP A 81 -16.60 8.49 -6.32
N LEU A 82 -16.05 9.41 -7.11
CA LEU A 82 -16.61 10.71 -7.49
C LEU A 82 -16.38 10.88 -8.98
#